data_AF-A0A7S4HML9-F1
#
_entry.id   AF-A0A7S4HML9-F1
#
_cell.length_a   1.000
_cell.length_b   1.000
_cell.length_c   1.000
_cell.angle_alpha   90.00
_cell.angle_beta   90.00
_cell.angle_gamma   90.00
#
_symmetry.space_group_name_H-M   'P 1'
#
loop_
_entity.id
_entity.type
_entity.pdbx_description
1 polymer ?
#
loop_
_entity_poly.entity_id
_entity_poly.type
_entity_poly.pdbx_seq_one_letter_code
_entity_poly.pdbx_strand_id
1 'polypeptide(L)'
;MRRYELPTDDPSYEPFRIERMKQRKPRFAKYELDRMSARELRSLACSRLKIRGADSVVEKRELIRTIVESGKIEVISAPEPVERQNVAELRAMGVGKLRRAMEEAGVFFDPIDVVEKEDMVQIFVKSGRVVFREEEAETETDIAVDYGHGSKRTSLSEEGEDEATSKVQHSRSKSDCSDAPTDAVEVGDDGDDSVGNVGQNACCSETETMDVGAASHAPGNASDGSELESSQSSSAAEPAFASRTVSELRALGREFRIDLSTCIEKKEMVDKLAARVSTRR
;
A
#
# COMPACT_ATOMS: atom_id res chain seq x y z
N MET A 1 1.33 -9.87 -4.91
CA MET A 1 0.90 -10.71 -3.78
C MET A 1 1.17 -12.18 -4.12
N ARG A 2 1.94 -12.92 -3.31
CA ARG A 2 2.06 -14.38 -3.49
C ARG A 2 0.71 -14.98 -3.11
N ARG A 3 -0.06 -15.50 -4.07
CA ARG A 3 -1.24 -16.31 -3.76
C ARG A 3 -0.73 -17.58 -3.09
N TYR A 4 -0.92 -17.68 -1.78
CA TYR A 4 -0.63 -18.89 -1.05
C TYR A 4 -1.67 -19.93 -1.49
N GLU A 5 -1.20 -21.04 -2.07
CA GLU A 5 -2.06 -22.20 -2.25
C GLU A 5 -2.37 -22.74 -0.86
N LEU A 6 -3.65 -22.80 -0.50
CA LEU A 6 -4.08 -23.36 0.77
C LEU A 6 -3.66 -24.85 0.84
N PRO A 7 -3.28 -25.36 2.02
CA PRO A 7 -3.12 -26.80 2.22
C PRO A 7 -4.37 -27.54 1.75
N THR A 8 -4.19 -28.68 1.09
CA THR A 8 -5.28 -29.54 0.61
C THR A 8 -5.18 -30.90 1.29
N ASP A 9 -6.32 -31.53 1.60
CA ASP A 9 -6.37 -32.82 2.27
C ASP A 9 -6.02 -34.01 1.36
N ASP A 10 -5.75 -33.78 0.08
CA ASP A 10 -5.35 -34.81 -0.87
C ASP A 10 -3.86 -35.17 -0.71
N PRO A 11 -3.53 -36.36 -0.16
CA PRO A 11 -2.15 -36.76 0.08
C PRO A 11 -1.35 -36.97 -1.22
N SER A 12 -2.02 -37.18 -2.35
CA SER A 12 -1.37 -37.35 -3.65
C SER A 12 -0.92 -36.01 -4.26
N TYR A 13 -1.61 -34.90 -3.92
CA TYR A 13 -1.33 -33.57 -4.46
C TYR A 13 -0.25 -32.80 -3.68
N GLU A 14 -0.23 -32.92 -2.35
CA GLU A 14 0.71 -32.21 -1.47
C GLU A 14 2.20 -32.35 -1.83
N PRO A 15 2.76 -33.53 -2.19
CA PRO A 15 4.17 -33.62 -2.55
C PRO A 15 4.53 -32.77 -3.78
N PHE A 16 3.66 -32.76 -4.80
CA PHE A 16 3.88 -31.93 -5.99
C PHE A 16 3.72 -30.44 -5.69
N ARG A 17 2.78 -30.08 -4.81
CA ARG A 17 2.61 -28.70 -4.35
C ARG A 17 3.87 -28.20 -3.65
N ILE A 18 4.39 -28.97 -2.69
CA ILE A 18 5.62 -28.63 -1.96
C ILE A 18 6.80 -28.47 -2.91
N GLU A 19 6.97 -29.39 -3.86
CA GLU A 19 8.05 -29.32 -4.85
C GLU A 19 7.93 -28.07 -5.73
N ARG A 20 6.72 -27.77 -6.24
CA ARG A 20 6.47 -26.52 -7.00
C ARG A 20 6.73 -25.28 -6.14
N MET A 21 6.31 -25.26 -4.88
CA MET A 21 6.53 -24.13 -3.97
C MET A 21 8.01 -23.90 -3.69
N LYS A 22 8.80 -24.97 -3.55
CA LYS A 22 10.25 -24.92 -3.33
C LYS A 22 10.98 -24.32 -4.53
N GLN A 23 10.49 -24.58 -5.74
CA GLN A 23 11.07 -24.07 -6.98
C GLN A 23 10.61 -22.64 -7.35
N ARG A 24 9.61 -22.09 -6.66
CA ARG A 24 9.11 -20.73 -6.94
C ARG A 24 10.14 -19.66 -6.61
N LYS A 25 10.51 -18.90 -7.64
CA LYS A 25 11.38 -17.74 -7.50
C LYS A 25 10.57 -16.52 -7.02
N PRO A 26 11.13 -15.66 -6.17
CA PRO A 26 10.54 -14.35 -5.91
C PRO A 26 10.51 -13.52 -7.21
N ARG A 27 9.37 -12.88 -7.47
CA ARG A 27 9.13 -12.06 -8.65
C ARG A 27 9.38 -10.59 -8.28
N PHE A 28 10.18 -9.90 -9.08
CA PHE A 28 10.46 -8.48 -8.92
C PHE A 28 10.35 -7.79 -10.27
N ALA A 29 9.80 -6.60 -10.32
CA ALA A 29 9.93 -5.77 -11.52
C ALA A 29 11.25 -4.99 -11.49
N LYS A 30 11.78 -4.64 -12.67
CA LYS A 30 13.09 -3.98 -12.78
C LYS A 30 13.16 -2.65 -12.01
N TYR A 31 12.13 -1.81 -12.16
CA TYR A 31 12.04 -0.53 -11.45
C TYR A 31 12.01 -0.70 -9.92
N GLU A 32 11.55 -1.85 -9.41
CA GLU A 32 11.56 -2.11 -7.97
C GLU A 32 12.96 -2.30 -7.42
N LEU A 33 13.83 -2.93 -8.20
CA LEU A 33 15.24 -3.07 -7.87
C LEU A 33 15.95 -1.71 -7.99
N ASP A 34 15.60 -0.92 -9.00
CA ASP A 34 16.18 0.40 -9.23
C ASP A 34 15.82 1.42 -8.15
N ARG A 35 14.66 1.31 -7.48
CA ARG A 35 14.31 2.20 -6.34
C ARG A 35 14.94 1.79 -5.02
N MET A 36 15.23 0.50 -4.82
CA MET A 36 15.81 0.02 -3.56
C MET A 36 17.16 0.69 -3.31
N SER A 37 17.43 1.01 -2.05
CA SER A 37 18.74 1.49 -1.63
C SER A 37 19.81 0.40 -1.84
N ALA A 38 21.06 0.78 -2.03
CA ALA A 38 22.17 -0.18 -2.17
C ALA A 38 22.25 -1.13 -0.95
N ARG A 39 21.86 -0.66 0.24
CA ARG A 39 21.79 -1.48 1.46
C ARG A 39 20.71 -2.55 1.39
N GLU A 40 19.51 -2.20 0.92
CA GLU A 40 18.42 -3.15 0.74
C GLU A 40 18.73 -4.18 -0.34
N LEU A 41 19.33 -3.75 -1.45
CA LEU A 41 19.78 -4.65 -2.51
C LEU A 41 20.83 -5.65 -1.99
N ARG A 42 21.80 -5.19 -1.17
CA ARG A 42 22.77 -6.09 -0.52
C ARG A 42 22.09 -7.05 0.45
N SER A 43 21.16 -6.56 1.27
CA SER A 43 20.40 -7.43 2.18
C SER A 43 19.58 -8.48 1.41
N LEU A 44 18.94 -8.09 0.30
CA LEU A 44 18.22 -9.00 -0.57
C LEU A 44 19.15 -10.06 -1.17
N ALA A 45 20.29 -9.64 -1.72
CA ALA A 45 21.26 -10.53 -2.35
C ALA A 45 21.88 -11.51 -1.35
N CYS A 46 22.28 -11.04 -0.17
CA CYS A 46 23.05 -11.83 0.79
C CYS A 46 22.15 -12.64 1.73
N SER A 47 21.15 -12.00 2.34
CA SER A 47 20.30 -12.66 3.35
C SER A 47 19.25 -13.57 2.70
N ARG A 48 18.55 -13.07 1.67
CA ARG A 48 17.40 -13.77 1.10
C ARG A 48 17.77 -14.69 -0.06
N LEU A 49 18.60 -14.21 -0.99
CA LEU A 49 18.96 -14.94 -2.20
C LEU A 49 20.25 -15.76 -2.04
N LYS A 50 21.11 -15.42 -1.07
CA LYS A 50 22.41 -16.07 -0.83
C LYS A 50 23.29 -16.08 -2.09
N ILE A 51 23.42 -14.95 -2.77
CA ILE A 51 24.26 -14.79 -3.97
C ILE A 51 25.71 -14.60 -3.52
N ARG A 52 26.63 -15.44 -4.03
CA ARG A 52 28.06 -15.33 -3.69
C ARG A 52 28.66 -14.12 -4.40
N GLY A 53 29.51 -13.36 -3.70
CA GLY A 53 30.20 -12.19 -4.26
C GLY A 53 29.38 -10.91 -4.33
N ALA A 54 28.12 -10.93 -3.87
CA ALA A 54 27.30 -9.71 -3.85
C ALA A 54 27.83 -8.65 -2.86
N ASP A 55 28.55 -9.07 -1.81
CA ASP A 55 29.12 -8.16 -0.81
C ASP A 55 30.27 -7.30 -1.33
N SER A 56 30.99 -7.76 -2.36
CA SER A 56 32.13 -7.03 -2.93
C SER A 56 31.72 -5.98 -3.97
N VAL A 57 30.47 -6.00 -4.44
CA VAL A 57 29.98 -5.07 -5.45
C VAL A 57 29.63 -3.74 -4.80
N VAL A 58 30.36 -2.68 -5.17
CA VAL A 58 30.18 -1.33 -4.63
C VAL A 58 29.05 -0.60 -5.36
N GLU A 59 28.97 -0.77 -6.68
CA GLU A 59 28.02 -0.06 -7.51
C GLU A 59 26.62 -0.66 -7.49
N LYS A 60 25.61 0.21 -7.37
CA LYS A 60 24.20 -0.19 -7.35
C LYS A 60 23.79 -0.91 -8.65
N ARG A 61 24.21 -0.41 -9.80
CA ARG A 61 23.84 -0.98 -11.11
C ARG A 61 24.42 -2.38 -11.31
N GLU A 62 25.69 -2.58 -10.96
CA GLU A 62 26.35 -3.88 -10.98
C GLU A 62 25.68 -4.88 -10.03
N LEU A 63 25.24 -4.42 -8.86
CA LEU A 63 24.54 -5.26 -7.90
C LEU A 63 23.19 -5.73 -8.44
N ILE A 64 22.42 -4.84 -9.07
CA ILE A 64 21.16 -5.20 -9.74
C ILE A 64 21.42 -6.20 -10.87
N ARG A 65 22.43 -5.94 -11.71
CA ARG A 65 22.84 -6.85 -12.78
C ARG A 65 23.19 -8.25 -12.22
N THR A 66 23.99 -8.30 -11.16
CA THR A 66 24.37 -9.55 -10.48
C THR A 66 23.16 -10.30 -9.92
N ILE A 67 22.20 -9.59 -9.34
CA ILE A 67 20.95 -10.18 -8.83
C ILE A 67 20.13 -10.81 -9.97
N VAL A 68 20.00 -10.10 -11.10
CA VAL A 68 19.27 -10.60 -12.28
C VAL A 68 19.98 -11.79 -12.91
N GLU A 69 21.29 -11.69 -13.15
CA GLU A 69 22.13 -12.74 -13.76
C GLU A 69 22.21 -14.00 -12.89
N SER A 70 22.03 -13.88 -11.56
CA SER A 70 21.99 -15.04 -10.67
C SER A 70 20.83 -16.01 -10.95
N GLY A 71 19.79 -15.55 -11.68
CA GLY A 71 18.61 -16.35 -12.00
C GLY A 71 17.78 -16.77 -10.78
N LYS A 72 18.05 -16.22 -9.59
CA LYS A 72 17.34 -16.51 -8.34
C LYS A 72 16.06 -15.71 -8.18
N ILE A 73 15.88 -14.65 -8.97
CA ILE A 73 14.65 -13.87 -9.07
C ILE A 73 14.03 -14.07 -10.46
N GLU A 74 12.72 -13.89 -10.55
CA GLU A 74 12.02 -13.77 -11.82
C GLU A 74 11.75 -12.29 -12.07
N VAL A 75 12.31 -11.74 -13.16
CA VAL A 75 12.06 -10.34 -13.54
C VAL A 75 10.77 -10.28 -14.33
N ILE A 76 9.78 -9.57 -13.81
CA ILE A 76 8.51 -9.36 -14.52
C ILE A 76 8.57 -8.07 -15.33
N SER A 77 8.13 -8.14 -16.59
CA SER A 77 7.87 -6.95 -17.40
C SER A 77 6.70 -6.21 -16.80
N ALA A 78 6.91 -4.95 -16.45
CA ALA A 78 5.90 -4.09 -15.89
C ALA A 78 5.71 -2.89 -16.81
N PRO A 79 4.50 -2.29 -16.85
CA PRO A 79 4.26 -1.08 -17.65
C PRO A 79 5.24 0.02 -17.25
N GLU A 80 5.60 0.87 -18.21
CA GLU A 80 6.52 1.98 -17.99
C GLU A 80 5.96 2.95 -16.93
N PRO A 81 6.83 3.58 -16.12
CA PRO A 81 6.39 4.59 -15.17
C PRO A 81 5.66 5.74 -15.87
N VAL A 82 4.58 6.23 -15.28
CA VAL A 82 3.82 7.35 -15.80
C VAL A 82 4.55 8.65 -15.45
N GLU A 83 4.93 9.41 -16.46
CA GLU A 83 5.51 10.74 -16.28
C GLU A 83 4.40 11.76 -15.95
N ARG A 84 4.63 12.57 -14.92
CA ARG A 84 3.73 13.67 -14.51
C ARG A 84 4.54 14.92 -14.22
N GLN A 85 3.92 16.09 -14.33
CA GLN A 85 4.64 17.35 -14.10
C GLN A 85 4.93 17.52 -12.61
N ASN A 86 3.92 17.36 -11.75
CA ASN A 86 4.08 17.56 -10.32
C ASN A 86 3.04 16.76 -9.52
N VAL A 87 3.25 16.70 -8.20
CA VAL A 87 2.30 16.08 -7.27
C VAL A 87 0.97 16.84 -7.23
N ALA A 88 0.97 18.15 -7.52
CA ALA A 88 -0.23 18.97 -7.54
C ALA A 88 -1.22 18.54 -8.63
N GLU A 89 -0.74 18.08 -9.79
CA GLU A 89 -1.54 17.51 -10.87
C GLU A 89 -2.30 16.27 -10.37
N LEU A 90 -1.63 15.38 -9.62
CA LEU A 90 -2.27 14.22 -9.00
C LEU A 90 -3.35 14.62 -8.00
N ARG A 91 -3.10 15.67 -7.21
CA ARG A 91 -4.07 16.23 -6.25
C ARG A 91 -5.23 16.96 -6.92
N ALA A 92 -5.04 17.52 -8.11
CA ALA A 92 -6.10 18.16 -8.88
C ALA A 92 -7.01 17.13 -9.58
N MET A 93 -6.47 15.97 -9.99
CA MET A 93 -7.24 14.91 -10.64
C MET A 93 -8.38 14.39 -9.77
N GLY A 94 -9.58 14.19 -10.32
CA GLY A 94 -10.68 13.53 -9.60
C GLY A 94 -10.34 12.07 -9.25
N VAL A 95 -10.93 11.55 -8.17
CA VAL A 95 -10.65 10.18 -7.65
C VAL A 95 -10.77 9.10 -8.73
N GLY A 96 -11.76 9.19 -9.61
CA GLY A 96 -11.93 8.23 -10.72
C GLY A 96 -10.79 8.30 -11.76
N LYS A 97 -10.33 9.51 -12.11
CA LYS A 97 -9.19 9.69 -13.02
C LYS A 97 -7.89 9.21 -12.39
N LEU A 98 -7.68 9.53 -11.11
CA LEU A 98 -6.53 9.06 -10.33
C LEU A 98 -6.50 7.54 -10.25
N ARG A 99 -7.64 6.89 -9.98
CA ARG A 99 -7.76 5.43 -9.96
C ARG A 99 -7.39 4.81 -11.31
N ARG A 100 -7.92 5.34 -12.41
CA ARG A 100 -7.59 4.84 -13.76
C ARG A 100 -6.10 5.00 -14.07
N ALA A 101 -5.50 6.15 -13.72
CA ALA A 101 -4.07 6.38 -13.89
C ALA A 101 -3.21 5.43 -13.04
N MET A 102 -3.63 5.12 -11.81
CA MET A 102 -2.97 4.13 -10.96
C MET A 102 -3.04 2.72 -11.56
N GLU A 103 -4.22 2.32 -12.06
CA GLU A 103 -4.43 1.01 -12.68
C GLU A 103 -3.60 0.83 -13.96
N GLU A 104 -3.55 1.86 -14.81
CA GLU A 104 -2.72 1.90 -16.02
C GLU A 104 -1.22 1.77 -15.68
N ALA A 105 -0.79 2.42 -14.60
CA ALA A 105 0.57 2.29 -14.07
C ALA A 105 0.83 0.95 -13.36
N GLY A 106 -0.18 0.09 -13.20
CA GLY A 106 -0.12 -1.19 -12.51
C GLY A 106 0.01 -1.07 -10.99
N VAL A 107 -0.56 -0.01 -10.40
CA VAL A 107 -0.64 0.23 -8.96
C VAL A 107 -2.02 -0.14 -8.46
N PHE A 108 -2.07 -1.17 -7.63
CA PHE A 108 -3.29 -1.65 -6.99
C PHE A 108 -3.24 -1.35 -5.50
N PHE A 109 -4.40 -1.07 -4.91
CA PHE A 109 -4.56 -0.82 -3.47
C PHE A 109 -5.84 -1.48 -2.98
N ASP A 110 -5.88 -1.81 -1.69
CA ASP A 110 -7.07 -2.34 -1.06
C ASP A 110 -7.97 -1.16 -0.62
N PRO A 111 -9.29 -1.18 -0.91
CA PRO A 111 -10.19 -0.09 -0.54
C PRO A 111 -10.27 0.20 0.96
N ILE A 112 -9.85 -0.76 1.80
CA ILE A 112 -9.83 -0.64 3.27
C ILE A 112 -8.67 0.25 3.73
N ASP A 113 -7.57 0.28 2.97
CA ASP A 113 -6.36 1.06 3.30
C ASP A 113 -6.43 2.50 2.78
N VAL A 114 -7.48 2.86 2.04
CA VAL A 114 -7.65 4.17 1.40
C VAL A 114 -8.91 4.82 1.93
N VAL A 115 -8.73 5.71 2.89
CA VAL A 115 -9.83 6.49 3.48
C VAL A 115 -10.00 7.80 2.70
N GLU A 116 -8.89 8.42 2.32
CA GLU A 116 -8.88 9.73 1.67
C GLU A 116 -8.22 9.68 0.29
N LYS A 117 -8.54 10.68 -0.54
CA LYS A 117 -7.89 10.89 -1.83
C LYS A 117 -6.36 11.06 -1.68
N GLU A 118 -5.91 11.67 -0.59
CA GLU A 118 -4.48 11.87 -0.35
C GLU A 118 -3.77 10.54 -0.09
N ASP A 119 -4.44 9.53 0.47
CA ASP A 119 -3.88 8.17 0.63
C ASP A 119 -3.59 7.55 -0.74
N MET A 120 -4.49 7.72 -1.71
CA MET A 120 -4.27 7.25 -3.09
C MET A 120 -3.05 7.92 -3.72
N VAL A 121 -2.92 9.24 -3.58
CA VAL A 121 -1.77 10.00 -4.10
C VAL A 121 -0.49 9.51 -3.43
N GLN A 122 -0.49 9.34 -2.10
CA GLN A 122 0.67 8.84 -1.36
C GLN A 122 1.06 7.42 -1.78
N ILE A 123 0.08 6.51 -1.92
CA ILE A 123 0.32 5.15 -2.41
C ILE A 123 0.92 5.20 -3.81
N PHE A 124 0.39 6.07 -4.68
CA PHE A 124 0.87 6.19 -6.05
C PHE A 124 2.32 6.70 -6.10
N VAL A 125 2.67 7.71 -5.31
CA VAL A 125 4.05 8.22 -5.19
C VAL A 125 4.98 7.17 -4.57
N LYS A 126 4.57 6.55 -3.45
CA LYS A 126 5.36 5.50 -2.76
C LYS A 126 5.56 4.25 -3.63
N SER A 127 4.65 3.98 -4.57
CA SER A 127 4.78 2.88 -5.51
C SER A 127 5.99 3.03 -6.44
N GLY A 128 6.50 4.26 -6.62
CA GLY A 128 7.59 4.57 -7.57
C GLY A 128 7.20 4.39 -9.04
N ARG A 129 5.90 4.29 -9.33
CA ARG A 129 5.36 4.20 -10.69
C ARG A 129 5.07 5.55 -11.33
N VAL A 130 5.17 6.63 -10.56
CA VAL A 130 5.09 8.00 -11.06
C VAL A 130 6.49 8.58 -11.03
N VAL A 131 6.93 9.11 -12.17
CA VAL A 131 8.15 9.91 -12.26
C VAL A 131 7.72 11.35 -12.47
N PHE A 132 8.22 12.24 -11.62
CA PHE A 132 7.99 13.67 -11.79
C PHE A 132 9.05 14.22 -12.71
N ARG A 133 8.62 14.86 -13.80
CA ARG A 133 9.54 15.66 -14.62
C ARG A 133 9.93 16.85 -13.77
N GLU A 134 11.23 17.02 -13.51
CA GLU A 134 11.73 18.28 -12.98
C GLU A 134 11.43 19.31 -14.07
N GLU A 135 10.45 20.18 -13.80
CA GLU A 135 10.30 21.40 -14.55
C GLU A 135 11.64 22.10 -14.36
N GLU A 136 12.49 22.07 -15.40
CA GLU A 136 13.68 22.91 -15.46
C GLU A 136 13.11 24.29 -15.25
N ALA A 137 13.18 24.77 -14.00
CA ALA A 137 12.80 26.12 -13.67
C ALA A 137 13.67 26.93 -14.60
N GLU A 138 13.05 27.45 -15.66
CA GLU A 138 13.66 28.42 -16.54
C GLU A 138 14.01 29.55 -15.59
N THR A 139 15.22 29.49 -15.04
CA THR A 139 15.84 30.58 -14.33
C THR A 139 15.97 31.62 -15.41
N GLU A 140 14.91 32.42 -15.50
CA GLU A 140 14.77 33.59 -16.35
C GLU A 140 16.09 34.33 -16.27
N THR A 141 16.91 34.08 -17.29
CA THR A 141 18.27 34.57 -17.36
C THR A 141 18.19 36.08 -17.40
N ASP A 142 18.71 36.71 -16.35
CA ASP A 142 19.37 38.01 -16.38
C ASP A 142 18.67 39.08 -17.22
N ILE A 143 17.57 39.62 -16.69
CA ILE A 143 17.41 41.07 -16.81
C ILE A 143 18.53 41.69 -15.99
N ALA A 144 19.65 41.97 -16.65
CA ALA A 144 20.71 42.83 -16.15
C ALA A 144 20.12 44.22 -15.91
N VAL A 145 19.46 44.42 -14.76
CA VAL A 145 19.12 45.76 -14.29
C VAL A 145 20.41 46.35 -13.74
N ASP A 146 21.05 47.16 -14.56
CA ASP A 146 22.12 48.09 -14.24
C ASP A 146 21.71 48.97 -13.05
N TYR A 147 21.95 48.49 -11.83
CA TYR A 147 21.83 49.26 -10.60
C TYR A 147 23.14 50.00 -10.34
N GLY A 148 23.36 51.05 -11.12
CA GLY A 148 24.11 52.20 -10.66
C GLY A 148 23.33 52.93 -9.55
N HIS A 149 24.06 53.35 -8.51
CA HIS A 149 23.61 54.06 -7.29
C HIS A 149 23.15 53.14 -6.15
N GLY A 150 23.68 53.19 -4.94
CA GLY A 150 24.59 54.14 -4.32
C GLY A 150 24.52 53.88 -2.81
N SER A 151 25.69 53.83 -2.17
CA SER A 151 25.87 53.71 -0.73
C SER A 151 24.83 54.44 0.11
N LYS A 152 24.22 53.75 1.07
CA LYS A 152 23.98 54.28 2.42
C LYS A 152 23.79 53.16 3.43
N ARG A 153 24.76 53.07 4.34
CA ARG A 153 24.68 52.40 5.63
C ARG A 153 23.53 52.99 6.45
N THR A 154 22.66 52.14 6.98
CA THR A 154 21.87 52.45 8.18
C THR A 154 21.80 51.20 9.04
N SER A 155 22.59 51.23 10.10
CA SER A 155 22.35 50.53 11.38
C SER A 155 21.08 51.07 12.04
N LEU A 156 20.43 50.24 12.86
CA LEU A 156 19.36 50.47 13.87
C LEU A 156 18.22 49.48 13.60
N SER A 157 17.57 48.80 14.54
CA SER A 157 17.73 48.60 15.99
C SER A 157 16.73 47.51 16.39
N GLU A 158 16.98 46.91 17.55
CA GLU A 158 16.17 45.96 18.30
C GLU A 158 14.72 46.41 18.64
N GLU A 159 13.91 45.40 18.96
CA GLU A 159 12.76 45.36 19.89
C GLU A 159 11.36 45.88 19.50
N GLY A 160 10.33 45.18 20.05
CA GLY A 160 8.91 45.57 20.10
C GLY A 160 7.98 44.58 19.39
N GLU A 161 7.47 43.54 20.05
CA GLU A 161 6.22 43.50 20.85
C GLU A 161 4.92 43.41 20.02
N ASP A 162 4.22 42.30 20.25
CA ASP A 162 2.77 42.13 20.45
C ASP A 162 1.69 42.51 19.42
N GLU A 163 0.68 41.64 19.46
CA GLU A 163 -0.76 41.94 19.39
C GLU A 163 -1.57 41.59 18.11
N ALA A 164 -2.78 41.12 18.43
CA ALA A 164 -4.02 41.17 17.65
C ALA A 164 -4.33 40.04 16.63
N THR A 165 -4.91 38.99 17.21
CA THR A 165 -6.16 38.32 16.77
C THR A 165 -6.84 38.88 15.50
N SER A 166 -6.89 38.06 14.45
CA SER A 166 -7.76 38.28 13.28
C SER A 166 -8.81 37.19 13.21
N LYS A 167 -10.04 37.52 13.64
CA LYS A 167 -11.27 36.77 13.37
C LYS A 167 -11.65 37.00 11.91
N VAL A 168 -11.37 36.04 11.04
CA VAL A 168 -11.94 36.04 9.68
C VAL A 168 -13.29 35.32 9.72
N GLN A 169 -14.36 36.11 9.73
CA GLN A 169 -15.68 35.66 9.33
C GLN A 169 -15.65 35.47 7.80
N HIS A 170 -15.72 34.22 7.34
CA HIS A 170 -16.09 33.96 5.95
C HIS A 170 -17.58 33.69 5.85
N SER A 171 -18.21 34.66 5.22
CA SER A 171 -19.57 34.72 4.73
C SER A 171 -19.93 33.47 3.94
N ARG A 172 -21.11 32.94 4.26
CA ARG A 172 -21.84 31.96 3.46
C ARG A 172 -22.25 32.60 2.14
N SER A 173 -21.51 32.35 1.07
CA SER A 173 -21.98 32.52 -0.29
C SER A 173 -22.84 31.30 -0.66
N LYS A 174 -24.15 31.47 -0.51
CA LYS A 174 -25.16 30.73 -1.25
C LYS A 174 -24.95 31.05 -2.73
N SER A 175 -24.45 30.10 -3.51
CA SER A 175 -24.51 30.15 -4.96
C SER A 175 -25.55 29.15 -5.42
N ASP A 176 -26.75 29.67 -5.68
CA ASP A 176 -27.71 29.06 -6.59
C ASP A 176 -27.06 28.97 -7.98
N CYS A 177 -26.88 27.75 -8.48
CA CYS A 177 -26.53 27.49 -9.87
C CYS A 177 -27.63 26.60 -10.45
N SER A 178 -28.50 27.27 -11.18
CA SER A 178 -29.62 26.80 -11.97
C SER A 178 -29.26 25.70 -12.98
N ASP A 179 -30.21 24.77 -13.12
CA ASP A 179 -30.61 24.07 -14.34
C ASP A 179 -30.16 24.70 -15.66
N ALA A 180 -29.55 23.89 -16.54
CA ALA A 180 -29.79 23.83 -17.99
C ALA A 180 -29.03 22.61 -18.60
N PRO A 181 -29.22 22.22 -19.89
CA PRO A 181 -30.00 21.06 -20.26
C PRO A 181 -29.14 19.92 -20.84
N THR A 182 -29.79 18.76 -20.93
CA THR A 182 -29.37 17.59 -21.71
C THR A 182 -29.24 17.92 -23.19
N ASP A 183 -28.02 17.93 -23.72
CA ASP A 183 -27.81 17.83 -25.17
C ASP A 183 -27.45 16.37 -25.50
N ALA A 184 -28.47 15.69 -26.03
CA ALA A 184 -28.36 14.42 -26.70
C ALA A 184 -27.62 14.64 -28.02
N VAL A 185 -26.42 14.09 -28.12
CA VAL A 185 -25.75 13.93 -29.42
C VAL A 185 -25.84 12.46 -29.78
N GLU A 186 -26.94 12.11 -30.44
CA GLU A 186 -26.98 10.93 -31.30
C GLU A 186 -26.11 11.23 -32.53
N VAL A 187 -24.98 10.53 -32.64
CA VAL A 187 -24.34 10.26 -33.93
C VAL A 187 -24.09 8.76 -33.96
N GLY A 188 -24.98 8.07 -34.65
CA GLY A 188 -24.61 6.80 -35.26
C GLY A 188 -23.67 7.08 -36.43
N ASP A 189 -22.75 6.17 -36.69
CA ASP A 189 -22.44 5.79 -38.07
C ASP A 189 -21.80 4.40 -38.07
N ASP A 190 -22.35 3.58 -38.96
CA ASP A 190 -22.06 2.20 -39.22
C ASP A 190 -20.66 2.01 -39.80
N GLY A 191 -19.86 1.15 -39.17
CA GLY A 191 -18.53 0.76 -39.63
C GLY A 191 -18.35 -0.75 -39.56
N ASP A 192 -19.11 -1.46 -40.40
CA ASP A 192 -18.81 -2.81 -40.86
C ASP A 192 -17.43 -2.82 -41.52
N ASP A 193 -16.50 -3.62 -40.98
CA ASP A 193 -15.43 -4.22 -41.79
C ASP A 193 -15.07 -5.58 -41.18
N SER A 194 -15.78 -6.56 -41.71
CA SER A 194 -15.38 -7.96 -41.75
C SER A 194 -14.03 -8.11 -42.43
N VAL A 195 -13.03 -8.76 -41.82
CA VAL A 195 -12.23 -9.83 -42.45
C VAL A 195 -11.26 -10.51 -41.47
N GLY A 196 -11.59 -11.76 -41.12
CA GLY A 196 -10.69 -12.92 -41.24
C GLY A 196 -9.42 -12.99 -40.40
N ASN A 197 -9.44 -13.83 -39.35
CA ASN A 197 -8.39 -14.84 -39.22
C ASN A 197 -8.91 -16.11 -38.54
N VAL A 198 -9.34 -17.05 -39.37
CA VAL A 198 -9.64 -18.44 -39.02
C VAL A 198 -8.31 -19.17 -38.84
N GLY A 199 -7.74 -19.06 -37.65
CA GLY A 199 -6.58 -19.84 -37.21
C GLY A 199 -7.06 -21.07 -36.44
N GLN A 200 -7.30 -22.14 -37.18
CA GLN A 200 -7.58 -23.48 -36.68
C GLN A 200 -6.48 -23.89 -35.68
N ASN A 201 -6.87 -24.14 -34.42
CA ASN A 201 -6.14 -25.07 -33.57
C ASN A 201 -7.17 -25.97 -32.89
N ALA A 202 -7.60 -26.96 -33.66
CA ALA A 202 -8.19 -28.17 -33.14
C ALA A 202 -7.08 -28.92 -32.38
N CYS A 203 -7.26 -29.12 -31.07
CA CYS A 203 -6.69 -30.27 -30.40
C CYS A 203 -7.73 -30.83 -29.43
N CYS A 204 -8.25 -31.96 -29.85
CA CYS A 204 -9.25 -32.80 -29.23
C CYS A 204 -8.66 -33.59 -28.06
N SER A 205 -9.42 -33.68 -26.98
CA SER A 205 -9.65 -34.88 -26.15
C SER A 205 -10.45 -34.40 -24.92
N GLU A 206 -11.78 -34.41 -24.94
CA GLU A 206 -12.68 -35.58 -24.71
C GLU A 206 -12.46 -36.28 -23.36
N THR A 207 -13.56 -36.35 -22.59
CA THR A 207 -13.86 -37.25 -21.46
C THR A 207 -13.07 -36.98 -20.17
N GLU A 208 -13.64 -36.84 -18.97
CA GLU A 208 -14.76 -37.56 -18.37
C GLU A 208 -15.54 -36.64 -17.40
N THR A 209 -16.86 -36.64 -17.53
CA THR A 209 -17.79 -36.19 -16.50
C THR A 209 -17.96 -37.32 -15.48
N MET A 210 -17.31 -37.22 -14.32
CA MET A 210 -17.65 -38.07 -13.17
C MET A 210 -18.60 -37.32 -12.25
N ASP A 211 -19.87 -37.71 -12.38
CA ASP A 211 -20.93 -37.55 -11.39
C ASP A 211 -20.54 -38.34 -10.13
N VAL A 212 -20.32 -37.63 -9.03
CA VAL A 212 -20.23 -38.22 -7.69
C VAL A 212 -21.09 -37.43 -6.73
N GLY A 213 -22.33 -37.89 -6.60
CA GLY A 213 -22.84 -38.31 -5.30
C GLY A 213 -23.07 -37.22 -4.26
N ALA A 214 -24.30 -36.70 -4.27
CA ALA A 214 -24.93 -36.15 -3.09
C ALA A 214 -24.91 -37.16 -1.94
N ALA A 215 -24.13 -36.88 -0.89
CA ALA A 215 -24.20 -37.58 0.39
C ALA A 215 -24.55 -36.56 1.49
N SER A 216 -25.85 -36.43 1.68
CA SER A 216 -26.48 -35.96 2.90
C SER A 216 -26.05 -36.80 4.10
N HIS A 217 -25.33 -36.22 5.06
CA HIS A 217 -25.25 -36.75 6.43
C HIS A 217 -25.09 -35.62 7.45
N ALA A 218 -26.23 -35.23 8.02
CA ALA A 218 -26.30 -34.74 9.39
C ALA A 218 -26.35 -35.96 10.33
N PRO A 219 -25.57 -35.96 11.40
CA PRO A 219 -26.16 -35.89 12.75
C PRO A 219 -25.42 -34.82 13.58
N GLY A 220 -26.09 -33.95 14.32
CA GLY A 220 -26.89 -34.35 15.46
C GLY A 220 -25.97 -34.78 16.60
N ASN A 221 -25.25 -33.85 17.23
CA ASN A 221 -24.68 -34.10 18.55
C ASN A 221 -25.17 -33.04 19.52
N ALA A 222 -26.04 -33.52 20.40
CA ALA A 222 -26.60 -32.83 21.53
C ALA A 222 -25.58 -32.77 22.68
N SER A 223 -25.78 -31.77 23.53
CA SER A 223 -25.42 -31.78 24.95
C SER A 223 -23.92 -31.78 25.29
N ASP A 224 -23.43 -30.67 25.85
CA ASP A 224 -23.21 -30.67 27.30
C ASP A 224 -23.12 -29.24 27.83
N GLY A 225 -23.99 -28.94 28.80
CA GLY A 225 -24.03 -27.65 29.48
C GLY A 225 -23.04 -27.67 30.63
N SER A 226 -21.89 -27.04 30.47
CA SER A 226 -21.05 -26.66 31.59
C SER A 226 -21.30 -25.19 31.90
N GLU A 227 -22.22 -24.95 32.84
CA GLU A 227 -22.32 -23.71 33.60
C GLU A 227 -20.99 -23.49 34.34
N LEU A 228 -20.10 -22.72 33.72
CA LEU A 228 -18.92 -22.19 34.39
C LEU A 228 -19.32 -20.86 35.02
N GLU A 229 -19.52 -20.93 36.33
CA GLU A 229 -19.81 -19.82 37.21
C GLU A 229 -18.87 -18.63 36.93
N SER A 230 -19.47 -17.55 36.45
CA SER A 230 -18.86 -16.23 36.31
C SER A 230 -18.55 -15.68 37.71
N SER A 231 -17.43 -16.13 38.28
CA SER A 231 -16.82 -15.53 39.46
C SER A 231 -16.37 -14.12 39.09
N GLN A 232 -17.22 -13.13 39.37
CA GLN A 232 -16.91 -11.71 39.30
C GLN A 232 -15.92 -11.35 40.41
N SER A 233 -14.66 -11.76 40.25
CA SER A 233 -13.55 -11.23 41.04
C SER A 233 -13.13 -9.89 40.45
N SER A 234 -13.86 -8.83 40.81
CA SER A 234 -13.49 -7.45 40.50
C SER A 234 -12.18 -7.11 41.23
N SER A 235 -11.05 -7.47 40.59
CA SER A 235 -9.72 -7.15 41.09
C SER A 235 -9.52 -5.63 41.03
N ALA A 236 -9.10 -5.04 42.15
CA ALA A 236 -8.97 -3.59 42.34
C ALA A 236 -7.88 -2.91 41.46
N ALA A 237 -7.37 -3.59 40.43
CA ALA A 237 -6.35 -3.10 39.50
C ALA A 237 -6.92 -2.52 38.19
N GLU A 238 -8.20 -2.76 37.89
CA GLU A 238 -8.91 -2.23 36.72
C GLU A 238 -8.86 -0.69 36.55
N PRO A 239 -8.98 0.15 37.61
CA PRO A 239 -9.16 1.59 37.38
C PRO A 239 -7.91 2.31 36.86
N ALA A 240 -6.71 1.71 36.96
CA ALA A 240 -5.46 2.38 36.59
C ALA A 240 -5.19 2.43 35.08
N PHE A 241 -5.77 1.49 34.32
CA PHE A 241 -5.55 1.37 32.87
C PHE A 241 -6.74 1.88 32.05
N ALA A 242 -7.94 1.96 32.64
CA ALA A 242 -9.16 2.42 31.95
C ALA A 242 -9.04 3.86 31.44
N SER A 243 -8.32 4.74 32.14
CA SER A 243 -8.12 6.14 31.77
C SER A 243 -7.06 6.37 30.68
N ARG A 244 -6.23 5.37 30.36
CA ARG A 244 -5.11 5.52 29.41
C ARG A 244 -5.58 5.48 27.95
N THR A 245 -4.84 6.16 27.08
CA THR A 245 -5.10 6.14 25.63
C THR A 245 -4.58 4.85 24.97
N VAL A 246 -5.08 4.49 23.79
CA VAL A 246 -4.65 3.25 23.08
C VAL A 246 -3.15 3.28 22.75
N SER A 247 -2.59 4.45 22.43
CA SER A 247 -1.16 4.62 22.19
C SER A 247 -0.32 4.36 23.45
N GLU A 248 -0.77 4.85 24.61
CA GLU A 248 -0.13 4.57 25.91
C GLU A 248 -0.19 3.08 26.26
N LEU A 249 -1.34 2.42 26.04
CA LEU A 249 -1.47 0.97 26.27
C LEU A 249 -0.53 0.16 25.37
N ARG A 250 -0.34 0.55 24.10
CA ARG A 250 0.64 -0.07 23.19
C ARG A 250 2.08 0.17 23.65
N ALA A 251 2.39 1.35 24.20
CA ALA A 251 3.70 1.64 24.75
C ALA A 251 4.02 0.74 25.96
N LEU A 252 3.07 0.58 26.88
CA LEU A 252 3.19 -0.35 28.01
C LEU A 252 3.31 -1.81 27.54
N GLY A 253 2.57 -2.21 26.49
CA GLY A 253 2.72 -3.54 25.90
C GLY A 253 4.15 -3.83 25.46
N ARG A 254 4.83 -2.85 24.83
CA ARG A 254 6.25 -2.98 24.46
C ARG A 254 7.16 -3.06 25.69
N GLU A 255 6.90 -2.25 26.72
CA GLU A 255 7.67 -2.23 27.97
C GLU A 255 7.58 -3.58 28.72
N PHE A 256 6.40 -4.16 28.80
CA PHE A 256 6.16 -5.44 29.46
C PHE A 256 6.36 -6.67 28.54
N ARG A 257 6.75 -6.46 27.28
CA ARG A 257 6.89 -7.50 26.24
C ARG A 257 5.63 -8.36 26.07
N ILE A 258 4.47 -7.70 26.03
CA ILE A 258 3.16 -8.33 25.79
C ILE A 258 2.72 -7.97 24.37
N ASP A 259 2.37 -8.99 23.58
CA ASP A 259 1.85 -8.78 22.23
C ASP A 259 0.37 -8.37 22.27
N LEU A 260 0.12 -7.14 21.82
CA LEU A 260 -1.20 -6.53 21.71
C LEU A 260 -1.68 -6.43 20.25
N SER A 261 -0.94 -6.98 19.29
CA SER A 261 -1.28 -6.92 17.85
C SER A 261 -2.58 -7.65 17.52
N THR A 262 -2.95 -8.65 18.32
CA THR A 262 -4.21 -9.41 18.16
C THR A 262 -5.41 -8.76 18.84
N CYS A 263 -5.23 -7.65 19.56
CA CYS A 263 -6.32 -6.98 20.27
C CYS A 263 -6.93 -5.91 19.36
N ILE A 264 -8.24 -6.01 19.14
CA ILE A 264 -8.98 -5.07 18.30
C ILE A 264 -9.57 -3.96 19.17
N GLU A 265 -10.04 -4.31 20.36
CA GLU A 265 -10.70 -3.37 21.27
C GLU A 265 -9.78 -2.90 22.40
N LYS A 266 -9.98 -1.65 22.86
CA LYS A 266 -9.23 -1.09 24.01
C LYS A 266 -9.38 -1.96 25.26
N LYS A 267 -10.56 -2.55 25.47
CA LYS A 267 -10.86 -3.40 26.62
C LYS A 267 -9.96 -4.64 26.65
N GLU A 268 -9.82 -5.34 25.53
CA GLU A 268 -8.93 -6.52 25.43
C GLU A 268 -7.46 -6.19 25.75
N MET A 269 -7.01 -4.98 25.37
CA MET A 269 -5.65 -4.52 25.70
C MET A 269 -5.47 -4.31 27.20
N VAL A 270 -6.48 -3.71 27.87
CA VAL A 270 -6.50 -3.50 29.31
C VAL A 270 -6.54 -4.85 30.05
N ASP A 271 -7.40 -5.77 29.63
CA ASP A 271 -7.55 -7.10 30.24
C ASP A 271 -6.23 -7.90 30.18
N LYS A 272 -5.57 -7.91 29.01
CA LYS A 272 -4.26 -8.59 28.85
C LYS A 272 -3.16 -7.97 29.72
N LEU A 273 -3.12 -6.64 29.82
CA LEU A 273 -2.14 -5.93 30.66
C LEU A 273 -2.40 -6.21 32.15
N ALA A 274 -3.66 -6.13 32.59
CA ALA A 274 -4.07 -6.39 33.96
C ALA A 274 -3.76 -7.85 34.38
N ALA A 275 -4.07 -8.83 33.53
CA ALA A 275 -3.75 -10.24 33.77
C ALA A 275 -2.25 -10.46 34.00
N ARG A 276 -1.40 -9.80 33.22
CA ARG A 276 0.06 -9.94 33.34
C ARG A 276 0.63 -9.28 34.60
N VAL A 277 0.10 -8.12 35.00
CA VAL A 277 0.50 -7.44 36.24
C VAL A 277 0.10 -8.25 37.46
N SER A 278 -1.09 -8.86 37.47
CA SER A 278 -1.57 -9.71 38.55
C SER A 278 -0.74 -10.99 38.71
N THR A 279 -0.18 -11.54 37.63
CA THR A 279 0.67 -12.74 37.68
C THR A 279 2.05 -12.49 38.32
N ARG A 280 2.47 -11.22 38.46
CA ARG A 280 3.78 -10.84 39.05
C ARG A 280 3.72 -10.54 40.54
N ARG A 281 2.54 -10.55 41.15
CA ARG A 281 2.37 -10.45 42.61
C ARG A 281 2.29 -11.84 43.21
#